data_AF-Q946Z3-F1
#
_entry.id   AF-Q946Z3-F1
#
_cell.length_a   1.000
_cell.length_b   1.000
_cell.length_c   1.000
_cell.angle_alpha   90.00
_cell.angle_beta   90.00
_cell.angle_gamma   90.00
#
_symmetry.space_group_name_H-M   'P 1'
#
loop_
_entity.id
_entity.type
_entity.pdbx_description
1 polymer ?
#
loop_
_entity_poly.entity_id
_entity_poly.type
_entity_poly.pdbx_seq_one_letter_code
_entity_poly.pdbx_strand_id
1 'polypeptide(L)'
;VELRGGDKAKWMGKGVLKAVENLNSKIAPALIGKDPRNQRELDDLMNSLDGTENKGNFGANAILAVSMAACKAGAAEKGVPLYQHIADLAGNKKLILPVPAFNVINGGSHAGNKLAMQ
;
A
#
# COMPACT_ATOMS: atom_id res chain seq x y z
N VAL A 1 8.34 1.68 6.88
CA VAL A 1 7.91 1.33 8.26
C VAL A 1 6.41 1.48 8.34
N GLU A 2 5.71 0.49 8.92
CA GLU A 2 4.28 0.61 9.22
C GLU A 2 4.10 1.45 10.49
N LEU A 3 3.31 2.53 10.42
CA LEU A 3 3.12 3.43 11.54
C LEU A 3 1.96 2.97 12.44
N ARG A 4 2.26 2.75 13.72
CA ARG A 4 1.32 2.36 14.78
C ARG A 4 1.21 3.45 15.85
N GLY A 5 0.06 3.50 16.52
CA GLY A 5 -0.33 4.54 17.48
C GLY A 5 0.30 4.38 18.86
N GLY A 6 0.81 3.20 19.23
CA GLY A 6 1.54 2.97 20.48
C GLY A 6 0.72 3.07 21.78
N ASP A 7 -0.53 3.53 21.71
CA ASP A 7 -1.45 3.63 22.85
C ASP A 7 -1.84 2.22 23.36
N LYS A 8 -1.21 1.77 24.45
CA LYS A 8 -1.44 0.44 25.03
C LYS A 8 -2.89 0.24 25.50
N ALA A 9 -3.61 1.31 25.84
CA ALA A 9 -5.01 1.22 26.25
C ALA A 9 -5.94 0.95 25.08
N LYS A 10 -5.51 1.19 23.83
CA LYS A 10 -6.31 1.01 22.62
C LYS A 10 -5.67 0.00 21.67
N TRP A 11 -6.41 -1.04 21.32
CA TRP A 11 -5.96 -2.07 20.36
C TRP A 11 -4.58 -2.64 20.69
N MET A 12 -4.22 -2.75 21.98
CA MET A 12 -2.91 -3.25 22.42
C MET A 12 -1.72 -2.45 21.83
N GLY A 13 -1.86 -1.14 21.62
CA GLY A 13 -0.84 -0.31 20.98
C GLY A 13 -0.81 -0.37 19.45
N LYS A 14 -1.67 -1.18 18.82
CA LYS A 14 -1.66 -1.45 17.37
C LYS A 14 -2.58 -0.55 16.55
N GLY A 15 -3.15 0.50 17.15
CA GLY A 15 -3.96 1.48 16.43
C GLY A 15 -3.19 2.14 15.28
N VAL A 16 -3.90 2.68 14.28
CA VAL A 16 -3.29 3.31 13.09
C VAL A 16 -3.76 4.76 12.88
N LEU A 17 -4.37 5.36 13.90
CA LEU A 17 -4.97 6.70 13.80
C LEU A 17 -3.98 7.76 13.30
N LYS A 18 -2.71 7.70 13.72
CA LYS A 18 -1.66 8.61 13.23
C LYS A 18 -1.40 8.47 11.72
N ALA A 19 -1.44 7.26 11.19
CA ALA A 19 -1.29 7.03 9.75
C ALA A 19 -2.52 7.56 8.97
N VAL A 20 -3.72 7.35 9.51
CA VAL A 20 -4.97 7.90 8.96
C VAL A 20 -4.97 9.43 8.99
N GLU A 21 -4.49 10.04 10.07
CA GLU A 21 -4.36 11.49 10.20
C GLU A 21 -3.38 12.05 9.17
N ASN A 22 -2.20 11.45 9.01
CA ASN A 22 -1.23 11.83 7.98
C ASN A 22 -1.85 11.74 6.57
N LEU A 23 -2.64 10.69 6.31
CA LEU A 23 -3.37 10.54 5.04
C LEU A 23 -4.34 11.70 4.82
N ASN A 24 -5.24 11.96 5.76
CA ASN A 24 -6.30 12.97 5.60
C ASN A 24 -5.76 14.41 5.59
N SER A 25 -4.75 14.70 6.40
CA SER A 25 -4.28 16.08 6.63
C SER A 25 -3.09 16.50 5.77
N LYS A 26 -2.28 15.55 5.27
CA LYS A 26 -1.05 15.85 4.53
C LYS A 26 -1.05 15.28 3.12
N ILE A 27 -1.38 14.00 2.98
CA ILE A 27 -1.35 13.34 1.66
C ILE A 27 -2.53 13.79 0.81
N ALA A 28 -3.76 13.71 1.32
CA ALA A 28 -4.96 14.01 0.55
C ALA A 28 -4.95 15.43 -0.06
N PRO A 29 -4.65 16.51 0.68
CA PRO A 29 -4.61 17.86 0.12
C PRO A 29 -3.58 18.02 -1.02
N ALA A 30 -2.46 17.31 -0.96
CA ALA A 30 -1.41 17.38 -1.97
C ALA A 30 -1.76 16.64 -3.28
N LEU A 31 -2.72 15.71 -3.23
CA LEU A 31 -3.10 14.89 -4.37
C LEU A 31 -4.41 15.30 -5.05
N ILE A 32 -5.23 16.14 -4.40
CA ILE A 32 -6.49 16.62 -4.98
C ILE A 32 -6.21 17.33 -6.32
N GLY A 33 -6.99 16.97 -7.34
CA GLY A 33 -6.90 17.53 -8.68
C GLY A 33 -5.83 16.89 -9.59
N LYS A 34 -5.10 15.89 -9.11
CA LYS A 34 -4.13 15.15 -9.93
C LYS A 34 -4.77 13.98 -10.68
N ASP A 35 -4.18 13.66 -11.83
CA ASP A 35 -4.62 12.55 -12.67
C ASP A 35 -4.21 11.20 -12.03
N PRO A 36 -5.17 10.32 -11.68
CA PRO A 36 -4.88 9.02 -11.08
C PRO A 36 -4.13 8.06 -12.03
N ARG A 37 -4.08 8.35 -13.34
CA ARG A 37 -3.33 7.54 -14.32
C ARG A 37 -1.82 7.77 -14.23
N ASN A 38 -1.37 8.89 -13.66
CA ASN A 38 0.05 9.24 -13.51
C ASN A 38 0.64 8.63 -12.23
N GLN A 39 0.61 7.30 -12.11
CA GLN A 39 1.01 6.57 -10.90
C GLN A 39 2.39 7.00 -10.36
N ARG A 40 3.40 7.10 -11.24
CA ARG A 40 4.76 7.50 -10.85
C ARG A 40 4.79 8.89 -10.24
N GLU A 41 4.09 9.86 -10.82
CA GLU A 41 4.05 11.23 -10.30
C GLU A 41 3.42 11.27 -8.89
N LEU A 42 2.33 10.55 -8.69
CA LEU A 42 1.65 10.48 -7.40
C LEU A 42 2.51 9.81 -6.33
N ASP A 43 3.15 8.70 -6.66
CA ASP A 43 4.03 7.97 -5.75
C ASP A 43 5.28 8.79 -5.40
N ASP A 44 5.91 9.43 -6.39
CA ASP A 44 7.09 10.27 -6.20
C ASP A 44 6.76 11.49 -5.34
N LEU A 45 5.58 12.10 -5.54
CA LEU A 45 5.12 13.19 -4.71
C LEU A 45 4.90 12.75 -3.25
N MET A 46 4.21 11.63 -3.02
CA MET A 46 4.01 11.11 -1.66
C MET A 46 5.32 10.75 -0.97
N ASN A 47 6.26 10.13 -1.70
CA ASN A 47 7.58 9.79 -1.17
C ASN A 47 8.38 11.07 -0.84
N SER A 48 8.32 12.07 -1.70
CA SER A 48 9.00 13.36 -1.48
C SER A 48 8.42 14.13 -0.30
N LEU A 49 7.09 14.12 -0.13
CA LEU A 49 6.40 14.75 1.00
C LEU A 49 6.69 14.06 2.33
N ASP A 50 6.82 12.73 2.33
CA ASP A 50 7.28 12.01 3.52
C ASP A 50 8.74 12.34 3.84
N GLY A 51 9.59 12.38 2.81
CA GLY A 51 10.98 12.83 2.90
C GLY A 51 11.93 11.87 3.62
N THR A 52 11.49 10.66 3.97
CA THR A 52 12.34 9.64 4.61
C THR A 52 12.52 8.42 3.72
N GLU A 53 13.70 7.80 3.80
CA GLU A 53 14.01 6.58 3.04
C GLU A 53 13.03 5.44 3.36
N ASN A 54 12.63 5.33 4.64
CA ASN A 54 11.82 4.23 5.13
C ASN A 54 10.32 4.56 5.27
N LYS A 55 9.86 5.73 4.78
CA LYS A 55 8.45 6.17 4.91
C LYS A 55 7.99 6.34 6.36
N GLY A 56 8.88 6.75 7.25
CA GLY A 56 8.67 6.81 8.69
C GLY A 56 7.82 8.01 9.15
N ASN A 57 7.77 9.10 8.38
CA ASN A 57 7.04 10.30 8.77
C ASN A 57 5.52 10.13 8.60
N PHE A 58 5.10 9.57 7.47
CA PHE A 58 3.70 9.32 7.16
C PHE A 58 3.26 7.90 7.52
N GLY A 59 4.19 6.95 7.47
CA GLY A 59 3.91 5.53 7.56
C GLY A 59 3.70 4.93 6.17
N ALA A 60 4.40 3.83 5.89
CA ALA A 60 4.25 3.10 4.63
C ALA A 60 2.80 2.62 4.41
N ASN A 61 2.05 2.34 5.48
CA ASN A 61 0.64 1.99 5.43
C ASN A 61 -0.25 3.14 4.93
N ALA A 62 0.08 4.40 5.23
CA ALA A 62 -0.67 5.55 4.71
C ALA A 62 -0.39 5.76 3.20
N ILE A 63 0.90 5.78 2.83
CA ILE A 63 1.34 5.98 1.44
C ILE A 63 0.83 4.85 0.54
N LEU A 64 0.99 3.59 0.97
CA LEU A 64 0.57 2.43 0.18
C LEU A 64 -0.94 2.41 -0.05
N ALA A 65 -1.75 2.77 0.96
CA ALA A 65 -3.20 2.81 0.82
C ALA A 65 -3.64 3.77 -0.28
N VAL A 66 -3.05 4.97 -0.33
CA VAL A 66 -3.35 5.97 -1.35
C VAL A 66 -2.79 5.57 -2.72
N SER A 67 -1.56 5.05 -2.77
CA SER A 67 -0.93 4.53 -4.00
C SER A 67 -1.79 3.46 -4.69
N MET A 68 -2.30 2.49 -3.92
CA MET A 68 -3.19 1.44 -4.44
C MET A 68 -4.56 1.99 -4.85
N ALA A 69 -5.10 2.97 -4.12
CA ALA A 69 -6.37 3.60 -4.46
C ALA A 69 -6.25 4.40 -5.78
N ALA A 70 -5.17 5.14 -5.96
CA ALA A 70 -4.85 5.85 -7.20
C ALA A 70 -4.74 4.87 -8.38
N CYS A 71 -4.03 3.75 -8.22
CA CYS A 71 -3.91 2.72 -9.25
C CYS A 71 -5.28 2.15 -9.68
N LYS A 72 -6.18 1.92 -8.72
CA LYS A 72 -7.57 1.48 -9.00
C LYS A 72 -8.36 2.56 -9.74
N ALA A 73 -8.26 3.81 -9.30
CA ALA A 73 -8.91 4.94 -9.96
C ALA A 73 -8.37 5.15 -11.38
N GLY A 74 -7.06 5.01 -11.59
CA GLY A 74 -6.41 5.10 -12.90
C GLY A 74 -6.86 3.99 -13.86
N ALA A 75 -7.10 2.78 -13.35
CA ALA A 75 -7.71 1.70 -14.14
C ALA A 75 -9.16 2.03 -14.54
N ALA A 76 -9.96 2.52 -13.59
CA ALA A 76 -11.34 2.91 -13.84
C ALA A 76 -11.45 4.07 -14.85
N GLU A 77 -10.60 5.09 -14.72
CA GLU A 77 -10.51 6.23 -15.64
C GLU A 77 -10.12 5.80 -17.07
N LYS A 78 -9.26 4.78 -17.20
CA LYS A 78 -8.91 4.19 -18.51
C LYS A 78 -9.99 3.27 -19.07
N GLY A 79 -11.01 2.90 -18.29
CA GLY A 79 -12.03 1.92 -18.70
C GLY A 79 -11.47 0.50 -18.86
N VAL A 80 -10.41 0.15 -18.13
CA VAL A 80 -9.76 -1.18 -18.21
C VAL A 80 -9.76 -1.91 -16.86
N PRO A 81 -9.69 -3.25 -16.83
CA PRO A 81 -9.48 -3.99 -15.60
C PRO A 81 -8.17 -3.61 -14.90
N LEU A 82 -8.12 -3.70 -13.57
CA LEU A 82 -6.95 -3.34 -12.76
C LEU A 82 -5.66 -4.06 -13.20
N TYR A 83 -5.74 -5.36 -13.51
CA TYR A 83 -4.57 -6.13 -13.96
C TYR A 83 -3.98 -5.59 -15.27
N GLN A 84 -4.82 -5.06 -16.17
CA GLN A 84 -4.38 -4.49 -17.43
C GLN A 84 -3.70 -3.15 -17.18
N HIS A 85 -4.27 -2.30 -16.32
CA HIS A 85 -3.65 -1.04 -15.93
C HIS A 85 -2.28 -1.25 -15.28
N ILE A 86 -2.14 -2.24 -14.39
CA ILE A 86 -0.86 -2.62 -13.78
C ILE A 86 0.14 -3.10 -14.84
N ALA A 87 -0.32 -3.90 -15.81
CA ALA A 87 0.54 -4.35 -16.91
C ALA A 87 1.06 -3.18 -17.76
N ASP A 88 0.20 -2.21 -18.08
CA ASP A 88 0.59 -1.00 -18.80
C ASP A 88 1.64 -0.20 -18.02
N LEU A 89 1.43 0.00 -16.71
CA LEU A 89 2.37 0.71 -15.84
C LEU A 89 3.74 0.01 -15.75
N ALA A 90 3.75 -1.32 -15.77
CA ALA A 90 4.96 -2.13 -15.73
C ALA A 90 5.63 -2.33 -17.10
N GLY A 91 5.00 -1.88 -18.21
CA GLY A 91 5.49 -2.13 -19.56
C GLY A 91 5.34 -3.58 -20.04
N ASN A 92 4.44 -4.35 -19.41
CA ASN A 92 4.22 -5.75 -19.72
C ASN A 92 3.24 -5.91 -20.89
N LYS A 93 3.73 -6.44 -22.02
CA LYS A 93 2.90 -6.67 -23.22
C LYS A 93 2.05 -7.95 -23.17
N LYS A 94 2.45 -8.92 -22.35
CA LYS A 94 1.80 -10.23 -22.25
C LYS A 94 1.45 -10.51 -20.80
N LEU A 95 0.17 -10.77 -20.56
CA LEU A 95 -0.32 -11.21 -19.26
C LEU A 95 -0.09 -12.71 -19.08
N ILE A 96 0.21 -13.11 -17.85
CA ILE A 96 0.43 -14.50 -17.47
C ILE A 96 -0.33 -14.78 -16.18
N LEU A 97 -1.02 -15.91 -16.11
CA LEU A 97 -1.59 -16.41 -14.86
C LEU A 97 -0.47 -17.11 -14.06
N PRO A 98 -0.23 -16.71 -12.79
CA PRO A 98 0.75 -17.39 -11.96
C PRO A 98 0.25 -18.77 -11.53
N VAL A 99 1.18 -19.71 -11.35
CA VAL A 99 0.86 -20.96 -10.63
C VAL A 99 0.63 -20.61 -9.16
N PRO A 100 -0.52 -20.97 -8.58
CA PRO A 100 -0.81 -20.64 -7.19
C PRO A 100 0.04 -21.48 -6.23
N ALA A 101 0.74 -20.80 -5.31
CA ALA A 101 1.43 -21.44 -4.19
C ALA A 101 0.49 -21.44 -2.97
N PHE A 102 -0.16 -22.58 -2.72
CA PHE A 102 -1.09 -22.73 -1.60
C PHE A 102 -0.34 -23.05 -0.30
N ASN A 103 -0.53 -22.22 0.72
CA ASN A 103 -0.06 -22.52 2.07
C ASN A 103 -1.01 -23.53 2.73
N VAL A 104 -0.62 -24.81 2.72
CA VAL A 104 -1.45 -25.93 3.20
C VAL A 104 -1.14 -26.36 4.63
N ILE A 105 0.05 -26.02 5.14
CA ILE A 105 0.48 -26.30 6.51
C ILE A 105 1.21 -25.07 7.04
N ASN A 106 0.74 -24.55 8.17
CA ASN A 106 1.33 -23.40 8.82
C ASN A 106 2.29 -23.84 9.94
N GLY A 107 3.41 -23.13 10.07
CA GLY A 107 4.29 -23.19 11.24
C GLY A 107 4.83 -21.79 11.59
N GLY A 108 5.91 -21.73 12.35
CA GLY A 108 6.55 -20.49 12.76
C GLY A 108 5.61 -19.53 13.48
N SER A 109 5.71 -18.23 13.19
CA SER A 109 4.85 -17.20 13.80
C SER A 109 3.38 -17.27 13.35
N HIS A 110 3.05 -18.13 12.38
CA HIS A 110 1.70 -18.30 11.86
C HIS A 110 0.91 -19.44 12.52
N ALA A 111 1.54 -20.25 13.39
CA ALA A 111 0.85 -21.34 14.09
C ALA A 111 1.39 -21.59 15.50
N GLY A 112 0.50 -21.95 16.43
CA GLY A 112 0.85 -22.35 17.80
C GLY A 112 1.34 -23.80 17.89
N ASN A 113 2.29 -24.20 17.07
CA ASN A 113 2.86 -25.56 17.03
C ASN A 113 4.39 -25.55 17.12
N LYS A 114 5.02 -26.73 17.13
CA LYS A 114 6.49 -26.87 17.24
C LYS A 114 7.22 -26.73 15.89
N LEU A 115 6.50 -26.63 14.78
CA LEU A 115 7.11 -26.56 13.45
C LEU A 115 7.74 -25.18 13.27
N ALA A 116 9.07 -25.13 13.15
CA ALA A 116 9.80 -23.86 13.06
C ALA A 116 9.66 -23.15 11.70
N MET A 117 9.39 -23.90 10.63
CA MET A 117 9.20 -23.36 9.28
C MET A 117 7.87 -22.63 9.17
N GLN A 118 7.84 -21.45 8.51
CA GLN A 118 6.64 -20.64 8.29
C GLN A 118 6.03 -20.90 6.92
#